data_AF-A0A8S0VY73-F1
#
_entry.id   AF-A0A8S0VY73-F1
#
_cell.length_a   1.000
_cell.length_b   1.000
_cell.length_c   1.000
_cell.angle_alpha   90.00
_cell.angle_beta   90.00
_cell.angle_gamma   90.00
#
_symmetry.space_group_name_H-M   'P 1'
#
loop_
_entity.id
_entity.type
_entity.pdbx_description
1 polymer ?
#
loop_
_entity_poly.entity_id
_entity_poly.type
_entity_poly.pdbx_seq_one_letter_code
_entity_poly.pdbx_strand_id
1 'polypeptide(L)'
;MKNIFASSLFLLSAIPALIWGATVPNADTPLFYLVSSSKSPANLLPVRMSSGGGGGLATLKGSGVPAQLYFYQGTLTVYDPNNNTFPYRPLVNSIQDASGCQSFGALVFVQGTSTNKCARYSSFQIQSNAENSQLGAELVFNYVGGFYACGSGQEIWYKINASDGPSGCDLIHLYTVPTA
;
A
#
# COMPACT_ATOMS: atom_id res chain seq x y z
N MET A 1 52.31 34.95 23.00
CA MET A 1 50.91 35.43 22.97
C MET A 1 50.03 34.28 22.55
N LYS A 2 49.07 33.89 23.39
CA LYS A 2 48.03 32.88 23.12
C LYS A 2 47.13 33.38 22.00
N ASN A 3 46.79 32.53 21.02
CA ASN A 3 45.56 32.68 20.25
C ASN A 3 44.86 31.32 20.16
N ILE A 4 43.66 31.31 20.75
CA ILE A 4 42.67 30.25 20.85
C ILE A 4 41.62 30.55 19.79
N PHE A 5 41.34 29.63 18.86
CA PHE A 5 40.09 29.60 18.08
C PHE A 5 39.87 28.13 17.67
N ALA A 6 39.21 27.33 18.51
CA ALA A 6 37.76 27.14 18.57
C ALA A 6 37.21 26.41 17.33
N SER A 7 37.14 25.09 17.46
CA SER A 7 36.50 24.16 16.53
C SER A 7 34.99 24.41 16.46
N SER A 8 34.48 24.82 15.32
CA SER A 8 33.04 24.90 15.05
C SER A 8 32.55 23.57 14.46
N LEU A 9 32.22 22.60 15.31
CA LEU A 9 31.39 21.46 14.93
C LEU A 9 29.93 21.95 14.79
N PHE A 10 29.51 22.23 13.56
CA PHE A 10 28.09 22.32 13.23
C PHE A 10 27.50 20.91 13.18
N LEU A 11 26.99 20.43 14.31
CA LEU A 11 26.04 19.33 14.34
C LEU A 11 24.70 19.86 13.81
N LEU A 12 24.44 19.68 12.51
CA LEU A 12 23.06 19.69 12.01
C LEU A 12 22.37 18.45 12.60
N SER A 13 21.72 18.60 13.76
CA SER A 13 20.67 17.69 14.15
C SER A 13 19.55 17.84 13.12
N ALA A 14 19.48 16.91 12.17
CA ALA A 14 18.29 16.74 11.34
C ALA A 14 17.13 16.44 12.29
N ILE A 15 16.34 17.47 12.60
CA ILE A 15 15.07 17.31 13.29
C ILE A 15 14.23 16.47 12.33
N PRO A 16 13.84 15.23 12.67
CA PRO A 16 12.80 14.56 11.90
C PRO A 16 11.58 15.48 12.00
N ALA A 17 11.25 16.16 10.90
CA ALA A 17 10.01 16.91 10.82
C ALA A 17 8.90 15.92 11.17
N LEU A 18 8.24 16.15 12.31
CA LEU A 18 7.07 15.38 12.71
C LEU A 18 5.99 15.70 11.69
N ILE A 19 5.91 14.89 10.64
CA ILE A 19 4.78 14.92 9.71
C ILE A 19 3.59 14.42 10.52
N TRP A 20 2.75 15.36 10.99
CA TRP A 20 1.46 15.02 11.53
C TRP A 20 0.63 14.43 10.40
N GLY A 21 0.38 13.13 10.46
CA GLY A 21 -0.52 12.48 9.52
C GLY A 21 -1.96 12.90 9.80
N ALA A 22 -2.72 13.29 8.77
CA ALA A 22 -4.14 13.54 8.91
C ALA A 22 -4.84 12.28 9.46
N THR A 23 -5.60 12.40 10.56
CA THR A 23 -6.32 11.27 11.17
C THR A 23 -7.80 11.35 10.84
N VAL A 24 -8.35 10.26 10.29
CA VAL A 24 -9.81 10.09 10.22
C VAL A 24 -10.32 9.82 11.64
N PRO A 25 -11.42 10.44 12.11
CA PRO A 25 -11.97 10.16 13.43
C PRO A 25 -12.19 8.66 13.66
N ASN A 26 -11.74 8.15 14.81
CA ASN A 26 -11.80 6.75 15.21
C ASN A 26 -10.97 5.76 14.36
N ALA A 27 -10.10 6.23 13.47
CA ALA A 27 -9.15 5.37 12.79
C ALA A 27 -8.09 4.82 13.75
N ASP A 28 -7.66 3.58 13.50
CA ASP A 28 -6.58 2.92 14.25
C ASP A 28 -5.20 3.45 13.84
N THR A 29 -5.11 4.05 12.64
CA THR A 29 -3.88 4.65 12.11
C THR A 29 -4.16 6.03 11.51
N PRO A 30 -3.17 6.93 11.44
CA PRO A 30 -3.21 8.09 10.55
C PRO A 30 -3.41 7.67 9.09
N LEU A 31 -3.82 8.61 8.25
CA LEU A 31 -3.86 8.43 6.81
C LEU A 31 -2.45 8.26 6.24
N PHE A 32 -2.32 7.35 5.28
CA PHE A 32 -1.09 7.10 4.55
C PHE A 32 -1.36 6.76 3.08
N TYR A 33 -0.39 7.04 2.22
CA TYR A 33 -0.27 6.43 0.91
C TYR A 33 0.47 5.10 1.03
N LEU A 34 0.23 4.20 0.08
CA LEU A 34 1.15 3.09 -0.17
C LEU A 34 2.02 3.45 -1.38
N VAL A 35 3.33 3.29 -1.24
CA VAL A 35 4.31 3.54 -2.30
C VAL A 35 5.11 2.27 -2.53
N SER A 36 5.26 1.89 -3.79
CA SER A 36 6.00 0.72 -4.17
C SER A 36 7.51 0.92 -4.02
N SER A 37 8.21 -0.16 -3.65
CA SER A 37 9.64 -0.30 -3.73
C SER A 37 9.98 -1.57 -4.51
N SER A 38 10.79 -1.46 -5.55
CA SER A 38 11.17 -2.60 -6.40
C SER A 38 12.50 -2.35 -7.11
N LYS A 39 13.04 -3.41 -7.74
CA LYS A 39 14.20 -3.31 -8.64
C LYS A 39 13.81 -2.97 -10.09
N SER A 40 12.53 -2.75 -10.35
CA SER A 40 11.96 -2.55 -11.69
C SER A 40 11.45 -1.11 -11.88
N PRO A 41 10.95 -0.74 -13.07
CA PRO A 41 10.30 0.57 -13.29
C PRO A 41 9.05 0.81 -12.44
N ALA A 42 8.62 -0.18 -11.66
CA ALA A 42 7.55 -0.09 -10.66
C ALA A 42 8.00 0.60 -9.36
N ASN A 43 9.24 1.08 -9.26
CA ASN A 43 9.81 1.61 -8.01
C ASN A 43 9.36 3.06 -7.72
N LEU A 44 9.09 3.36 -6.44
CA LEU A 44 8.69 4.67 -5.91
C LEU A 44 7.43 5.25 -6.57
N LEU A 45 6.46 4.40 -6.90
CA LEU A 45 5.17 4.80 -7.45
C LEU A 45 4.06 4.62 -6.42
N PRO A 46 3.13 5.59 -6.29
CA PRO A 46 2.02 5.45 -5.36
C PRO A 46 1.00 4.43 -5.89
N VAL A 47 0.38 3.68 -4.99
CA VAL A 47 -0.79 2.86 -5.29
C VAL A 47 -1.95 3.79 -5.63
N ARG A 48 -2.57 3.56 -6.78
CA ARG A 48 -3.69 4.32 -7.31
C ARG A 48 -4.93 3.47 -7.38
N MET A 49 -6.07 4.10 -7.10
CA MET A 49 -7.37 3.54 -7.41
C MET A 49 -7.74 3.96 -8.84
N SER A 50 -8.03 2.99 -9.70
CA SER A 50 -8.49 3.27 -11.07
C SER A 50 -9.80 4.06 -11.04
N SER A 51 -9.96 5.00 -11.97
CA SER A 51 -11.10 5.93 -12.01
C SER A 51 -12.39 5.21 -12.42
N GLY A 52 -13.40 5.21 -11.55
CA GLY A 52 -14.75 4.67 -11.83
C GLY A 52 -15.50 4.42 -10.52
N GLY A 53 -16.66 5.05 -10.34
CA GLY A 53 -17.37 5.20 -9.05
C GLY A 53 -17.84 3.93 -8.32
N GLY A 54 -17.44 2.72 -8.72
CA GLY A 54 -17.77 1.47 -8.02
C GLY A 54 -16.57 0.72 -7.43
N GLY A 55 -15.35 1.21 -7.66
CA GLY A 55 -14.11 0.53 -7.32
C GLY A 55 -13.33 0.15 -8.56
N GLY A 56 -12.20 -0.55 -8.39
CA GLY A 56 -11.32 -0.91 -9.49
C GLY A 56 -10.03 -1.58 -9.07
N LEU A 57 -9.21 -1.95 -10.06
CA LEU A 57 -7.88 -2.50 -9.83
C LEU A 57 -6.98 -1.48 -9.13
N ALA A 58 -6.17 -1.95 -8.18
CA ALA A 58 -5.05 -1.19 -7.66
C ALA A 58 -3.91 -1.21 -8.69
N THR A 59 -3.39 -0.03 -9.02
CA THR A 59 -2.37 0.14 -10.07
C THR A 59 -1.28 1.08 -9.61
N LEU A 60 -0.07 0.96 -10.17
CA LEU A 60 1.02 1.91 -9.93
C LEU A 60 1.13 2.98 -11.03
N LYS A 61 0.51 2.72 -12.20
CA LYS A 61 0.46 3.63 -13.34
C LYS A 61 -0.98 3.88 -13.78
N GLY A 62 -1.18 4.96 -14.54
CA GLY A 62 -2.49 5.36 -15.07
C GLY A 62 -2.95 6.71 -14.51
N SER A 63 -4.18 7.09 -14.88
CA SER A 63 -4.79 8.38 -14.55
C SER A 63 -5.49 8.42 -13.18
N GLY A 64 -5.61 7.28 -12.49
CA GLY A 64 -6.24 7.19 -11.17
C GLY A 64 -5.50 8.02 -10.12
N VAL A 65 -6.22 8.50 -9.10
CA VAL A 65 -5.61 9.24 -7.98
C VAL A 65 -4.90 8.28 -7.03
N PRO A 66 -3.78 8.69 -6.41
CA PRO A 66 -3.18 7.95 -5.30
C PRO A 66 -4.21 7.67 -4.21
N ALA A 67 -4.34 6.40 -3.82
CA ALA A 67 -5.26 6.00 -2.77
C ALA A 67 -4.70 6.42 -1.41
N GLN A 68 -5.50 7.17 -0.64
CA GLN A 68 -5.25 7.42 0.77
C GLN A 68 -5.90 6.31 1.58
N LEU A 69 -5.14 5.69 2.47
CA LEU A 69 -5.56 4.52 3.23
C LEU A 69 -5.38 4.73 4.72
N TYR A 70 -6.15 4.01 5.51
CA TYR A 70 -6.04 3.94 6.96
C TYR A 70 -6.59 2.59 7.44
N PHE A 71 -6.25 2.21 8.67
CA PHE A 71 -6.92 1.11 9.35
C PHE A 71 -8.07 1.62 10.22
N TYR A 72 -9.19 0.92 10.16
CA TYR A 72 -10.34 1.15 11.03
C TYR A 72 -10.87 -0.20 11.49
N GLN A 73 -10.91 -0.40 12.81
CA GLN A 73 -11.29 -1.67 13.44
C GLN A 73 -10.52 -2.87 12.86
N GLY A 74 -9.20 -2.69 12.67
CA GLY A 74 -8.29 -3.70 12.12
C GLY A 74 -8.45 -3.98 10.63
N THR A 75 -9.26 -3.21 9.90
CA THR A 75 -9.49 -3.38 8.47
C THR A 75 -8.88 -2.24 7.67
N LEU A 76 -8.09 -2.57 6.66
CA LEU A 76 -7.56 -1.58 5.70
C LEU A 76 -8.72 -0.96 4.92
N THR A 77 -8.76 0.36 4.89
CA THR A 77 -9.86 1.15 4.31
C THR A 77 -9.29 2.29 3.49
N VAL A 78 -9.94 2.63 2.39
CA VAL A 78 -9.58 3.80 1.58
C VAL A 78 -10.39 5.00 2.08
N TYR A 79 -9.72 6.13 2.22
CA TYR A 79 -10.38 7.40 2.52
C TYR A 79 -11.18 7.88 1.32
N ASP A 80 -12.48 8.08 1.54
CA ASP A 80 -13.39 8.66 0.56
C ASP A 80 -13.75 10.09 1.00
N PRO A 81 -13.28 11.13 0.28
CA PRO A 81 -13.55 12.51 0.64
C PRO A 81 -15.04 12.87 0.52
N ASN A 82 -15.82 12.10 -0.23
CA ASN A 82 -17.27 12.31 -0.36
C ASN A 82 -18.06 11.66 0.80
N ASN A 83 -17.36 10.96 1.70
CA ASN A 83 -17.94 10.31 2.87
C ASN A 83 -19.14 9.41 2.52
N ASN A 84 -19.03 8.63 1.44
CA ASN A 84 -20.08 7.71 1.05
C ASN A 84 -20.35 6.69 2.16
N THR A 85 -21.60 6.26 2.29
CA THR A 85 -22.06 5.31 3.33
C THR A 85 -21.27 4.00 3.35
N PHE A 86 -20.72 3.60 2.19
CA PHE A 86 -19.88 2.42 2.05
C PHE A 86 -18.48 2.86 1.65
N PRO A 87 -17.50 2.82 2.58
CA PRO A 87 -16.13 3.16 2.23
C PRO A 87 -15.56 2.11 1.27
N TYR A 88 -14.64 2.54 0.41
CA TYR A 88 -13.91 1.62 -0.45
C TYR A 88 -12.99 0.75 0.41
N ARG A 89 -13.08 -0.57 0.21
CA ARG A 89 -12.26 -1.56 0.92
C ARG A 89 -11.34 -2.28 -0.05
N PRO A 90 -10.03 -2.31 0.22
CA PRO A 90 -9.12 -3.17 -0.51
C PRO A 90 -9.46 -4.64 -0.25
N LEU A 91 -9.31 -5.48 -1.26
CA LEU A 91 -9.39 -6.93 -1.15
C LEU A 91 -8.43 -7.58 -2.13
N VAL A 92 -7.99 -8.79 -1.80
CA VAL A 92 -7.34 -9.68 -2.78
C VAL A 92 -8.42 -10.46 -3.50
N ASN A 93 -8.62 -10.16 -4.78
CA ASN A 93 -9.64 -10.76 -5.63
C ASN A 93 -9.08 -12.05 -6.24
N SER A 94 -8.94 -13.10 -5.43
CA SER A 94 -8.38 -14.38 -5.90
C SER A 94 -9.17 -14.93 -7.07
N ILE A 95 -8.48 -15.47 -8.06
CA ILE A 95 -9.13 -16.12 -9.21
C ILE A 95 -9.90 -17.34 -8.71
N GLN A 96 -11.11 -17.52 -9.25
CA GLN A 96 -11.91 -18.71 -9.07
C GLN A 96 -11.96 -19.50 -10.37
N ASP A 97 -11.57 -20.77 -10.35
CA ASP A 97 -11.67 -21.67 -11.50
C ASP A 97 -12.28 -23.02 -11.11
N ALA A 98 -12.21 -24.01 -12.01
CA ALA A 98 -12.74 -25.35 -11.80
C ALA A 98 -12.08 -26.10 -10.61
N SER A 99 -10.88 -25.69 -10.20
CA SER A 99 -10.15 -26.26 -9.05
C SER A 99 -10.40 -25.50 -7.75
N GLY A 100 -11.16 -24.40 -7.79
CA GLY A 100 -11.56 -23.63 -6.61
C GLY A 100 -10.90 -22.25 -6.53
N CYS A 101 -10.64 -21.79 -5.30
CA CYS A 101 -10.01 -20.50 -5.06
C CYS A 101 -8.50 -20.58 -5.21
N GLN A 102 -7.95 -19.79 -6.13
CA GLN A 102 -6.52 -19.76 -6.42
C GLN A 102 -5.73 -19.00 -5.35
N SER A 103 -4.45 -19.35 -5.23
CA SER A 103 -3.47 -18.78 -4.29
C SER A 103 -3.02 -17.35 -4.63
N PHE A 104 -3.53 -16.78 -5.72
CA PHE A 104 -3.19 -15.46 -6.22
C PHE A 104 -4.43 -14.70 -6.69
N GLY A 105 -4.33 -13.37 -6.70
CA GLY A 105 -5.42 -12.48 -7.11
C GLY A 105 -4.99 -11.03 -7.22
N ALA A 106 -5.74 -10.24 -8.00
CA ALA A 106 -5.51 -8.81 -8.09
C ALA A 106 -5.87 -8.12 -6.77
N LEU A 107 -5.08 -7.14 -6.37
CA LEU A 107 -5.48 -6.18 -5.35
C LEU A 107 -6.49 -5.22 -5.99
N VAL A 108 -7.69 -5.15 -5.43
CA VAL A 108 -8.75 -4.29 -5.94
C VAL A 108 -9.39 -3.50 -4.80
N PHE A 109 -9.97 -2.36 -5.13
CA PHE A 109 -10.80 -1.57 -4.24
C PHE A 109 -12.25 -1.80 -4.63
N VAL A 110 -13.12 -2.13 -3.66
CA VAL A 110 -14.55 -2.32 -3.90
C VAL A 110 -15.36 -1.38 -3.01
N GLN A 111 -16.41 -0.79 -3.57
CA GLN A 111 -17.45 -0.15 -2.77
C GLN A 111 -18.54 -1.19 -2.43
N GLY A 112 -18.76 -1.47 -1.15
CA GLY A 112 -19.70 -2.51 -0.73
C GLY A 112 -19.08 -3.92 -0.74
N THR A 113 -19.72 -4.88 -1.40
CA THR A 113 -19.32 -6.29 -1.41
C THR A 113 -19.03 -6.82 -2.81
N SER A 114 -17.91 -7.52 -2.94
CA SER A 114 -17.56 -8.39 -4.06
C SER A 114 -18.48 -9.60 -4.13
N THR A 115 -18.87 -9.96 -5.34
CA THR A 115 -19.59 -11.19 -5.68
C THR A 115 -18.66 -12.41 -5.80
N ASN A 116 -17.34 -12.19 -5.82
CA ASN A 116 -16.36 -13.27 -5.86
C ASN A 116 -16.23 -13.92 -4.48
N LYS A 117 -16.57 -15.21 -4.41
CA LYS A 117 -16.49 -16.00 -3.16
C LYS A 117 -15.06 -16.25 -2.70
N CYS A 118 -14.08 -16.08 -3.59
CA CYS A 118 -12.65 -16.17 -3.29
C CYS A 118 -12.03 -14.81 -2.91
N ALA A 119 -12.82 -13.73 -2.87
CA ALA A 119 -12.34 -12.43 -2.43
C ALA A 119 -12.00 -12.45 -0.93
N ARG A 120 -10.84 -11.88 -0.59
CA ARG A 120 -10.34 -11.81 0.79
C ARG A 120 -10.14 -10.36 1.19
N TYR A 121 -10.94 -9.89 2.15
CA TYR A 121 -10.92 -8.51 2.68
C TYR A 121 -10.01 -8.36 3.89
N SER A 122 -9.97 -9.40 4.72
CA SER A 122 -9.21 -9.43 5.95
C SER A 122 -7.83 -10.03 5.70
N SER A 123 -6.92 -9.79 6.64
CA SER A 123 -5.49 -10.19 6.63
C SER A 123 -4.51 -9.18 6.05
N PHE A 124 -4.95 -7.98 5.68
CA PHE A 124 -4.02 -6.86 5.50
C PHE A 124 -3.49 -6.43 6.87
N GLN A 125 -2.18 -6.33 7.01
CA GLN A 125 -1.53 -5.73 8.16
C GLN A 125 -0.41 -4.80 7.70
N ILE A 126 0.04 -3.94 8.60
CA ILE A 126 1.29 -3.20 8.41
C ILE A 126 2.34 -3.76 9.35
N GLN A 127 3.50 -4.09 8.80
CA GLN A 127 4.65 -4.60 9.53
C GLN A 127 5.74 -3.54 9.54
N SER A 128 6.18 -3.12 10.72
CA SER A 128 7.34 -2.24 10.84
C SER A 128 8.58 -2.97 10.31
N ASN A 129 9.24 -2.39 9.31
CA ASN A 129 10.51 -2.91 8.83
C ASN A 129 11.63 -2.43 9.76
N ALA A 130 12.16 -3.32 10.59
CA ALA A 130 13.22 -3.01 11.53
C ALA A 130 14.57 -2.71 10.84
N GLU A 131 14.77 -3.14 9.59
CA GLU A 131 16.03 -3.03 8.86
C GLU A 131 16.17 -1.71 8.10
N ASN A 132 15.06 -1.01 7.84
CA ASN A 132 15.09 0.28 7.15
C ASN A 132 14.05 1.26 7.72
N SER A 133 14.41 1.94 8.81
CA SER A 133 13.57 2.92 9.50
C SER A 133 13.28 4.19 8.68
N GLN A 134 13.85 4.32 7.48
CA GLN A 134 13.58 5.45 6.58
C GLN A 134 12.32 5.23 5.74
N LEU A 135 11.95 3.97 5.50
CA LEU A 135 10.69 3.61 4.87
C LEU A 135 9.64 3.39 5.98
N GLY A 136 8.38 3.70 5.69
CA GLY A 136 7.30 3.44 6.65
C GLY A 136 7.07 1.93 6.87
N ALA A 137 5.95 1.59 7.48
CA ALA A 137 5.58 0.19 7.65
C ALA A 137 5.24 -0.46 6.29
N GLU A 138 5.57 -1.73 6.11
CA GLU A 138 5.24 -2.47 4.91
C GLU A 138 3.82 -3.04 5.00
N LEU A 139 3.01 -2.89 3.96
CA LEU A 139 1.76 -3.61 3.84
C LEU A 139 2.07 -5.08 3.55
N VAL A 140 1.57 -5.96 4.40
CA VAL A 140 1.64 -7.42 4.23
C VAL A 140 0.22 -7.99 4.15
N PHE A 141 0.12 -9.17 3.56
CA PHE A 141 -1.14 -9.92 3.49
C PHE A 141 -0.96 -11.33 4.04
N ASN A 142 -1.54 -11.60 5.21
CA ASN A 142 -1.45 -12.88 5.91
C ASN A 142 -0.01 -13.38 6.19
N TYR A 143 0.99 -12.48 6.14
CA TYR A 143 2.42 -12.79 6.33
C TYR A 143 2.99 -13.90 5.43
N VAL A 144 2.32 -14.21 4.32
CA VAL A 144 2.73 -15.23 3.35
C VAL A 144 2.71 -14.59 1.97
N GLY A 145 3.60 -15.01 1.07
CA GLY A 145 3.63 -14.52 -0.31
C GLY A 145 4.16 -13.10 -0.46
N GLY A 146 3.72 -12.40 -1.51
CA GLY A 146 4.13 -11.03 -1.79
C GLY A 146 3.24 -10.32 -2.80
N PHE A 147 3.44 -9.01 -2.93
CA PHE A 147 2.80 -8.18 -3.94
C PHE A 147 3.67 -8.09 -5.19
N TYR A 148 3.03 -8.02 -6.35
CA TYR A 148 3.66 -8.01 -7.65
C TYR A 148 3.02 -6.96 -8.54
N ALA A 149 3.82 -6.22 -9.31
CA ALA A 149 3.33 -5.33 -10.35
C ALA A 149 3.33 -6.06 -11.69
N CYS A 150 2.16 -6.21 -12.30
CA CYS A 150 1.95 -6.99 -13.51
C CYS A 150 1.50 -6.11 -14.69
N GLY A 151 1.98 -6.45 -15.89
CA GLY A 151 1.55 -5.80 -17.13
C GLY A 151 1.97 -4.33 -17.28
N SER A 152 1.51 -3.68 -18.35
CA SER A 152 1.87 -2.30 -18.69
C SER A 152 1.27 -1.27 -17.75
N GLY A 153 0.05 -1.51 -17.26
CA GLY A 153 -0.63 -0.71 -16.24
C GLY A 153 -0.02 -0.84 -14.84
N GLN A 154 0.90 -1.79 -14.63
CA GLN A 154 1.49 -2.11 -13.33
C GLN A 154 0.39 -2.37 -12.30
N GLU A 155 -0.53 -3.26 -12.68
CA GLU A 155 -1.60 -3.74 -11.81
C GLU A 155 -0.98 -4.51 -10.64
N ILE A 156 -1.50 -4.30 -9.45
CA ILE A 156 -0.97 -4.92 -8.25
C ILE A 156 -1.68 -6.26 -8.04
N TRP A 157 -0.90 -7.32 -7.97
CA TRP A 157 -1.34 -8.67 -7.71
C TRP A 157 -0.70 -9.20 -6.43
N TYR A 158 -1.47 -9.91 -5.61
CA TYR A 158 -0.94 -10.71 -4.53
C TYR A 158 -0.76 -12.15 -5.01
N LYS A 159 0.38 -12.75 -4.70
CA LYS A 159 0.67 -14.15 -5.00
C LYS A 159 1.34 -14.82 -3.81
N ILE A 160 0.87 -16.02 -3.46
CA ILE A 160 1.57 -16.87 -2.47
C ILE A 160 2.88 -17.38 -3.06
N ASN A 161 2.87 -17.91 -4.29
CA ASN A 161 4.08 -18.33 -5.00
C ASN A 161 4.40 -17.38 -6.16
N ALA A 162 5.68 -17.06 -6.37
CA ALA A 162 6.10 -16.16 -7.46
C ALA A 162 5.75 -16.70 -8.86
N SER A 163 5.70 -18.03 -9.01
CA SER A 163 5.34 -18.72 -10.25
C SER A 163 3.83 -18.72 -10.55
N ASP A 164 3.00 -18.35 -9.57
CA ASP A 164 1.55 -18.27 -9.77
C ASP A 164 1.23 -17.14 -10.77
N GLY A 165 0.07 -17.25 -11.42
CA GLY A 165 -0.36 -16.27 -12.41
C GLY A 165 -0.59 -14.87 -11.82
N PRO A 166 -0.78 -13.86 -12.67
CA PRO A 166 -0.41 -13.81 -14.09
C PRO A 166 1.12 -13.78 -14.27
N SER A 167 1.64 -14.11 -15.46
CA SER A 167 3.08 -14.00 -15.73
C SER A 167 3.51 -12.55 -16.03
N GLY A 168 4.83 -12.31 -16.13
CA GLY A 168 5.36 -10.99 -16.48
C GLY A 168 5.14 -9.95 -15.38
N CYS A 169 5.39 -10.35 -14.13
CA CYS A 169 5.26 -9.46 -12.98
C CYS A 169 6.58 -9.32 -12.24
N ASP A 170 6.81 -8.13 -11.69
CA ASP A 170 7.95 -7.85 -10.81
C ASP A 170 7.48 -7.83 -9.36
N LEU A 171 8.28 -8.42 -8.45
CA LEU A 171 8.04 -8.31 -7.02
C LEU A 171 8.12 -6.83 -6.59
N ILE A 172 7.14 -6.39 -5.80
CA ILE A 172 7.11 -5.06 -5.19
C ILE A 172 6.84 -5.17 -3.69
N HIS A 173 7.41 -4.24 -2.94
CA HIS A 173 7.07 -3.99 -1.54
C HIS A 173 6.23 -2.72 -1.46
N LEU A 174 5.21 -2.67 -0.62
CA LEU A 174 4.31 -1.53 -0.51
C LEU A 174 4.50 -0.87 0.86
N TYR A 175 5.16 0.27 0.91
CA TYR A 175 5.48 0.97 2.16
C TYR A 175 4.50 2.12 2.42
N THR A 176 4.15 2.33 3.69
CA THR A 176 3.34 3.46 4.12
C THR A 176 4.14 4.76 4.03
N VAL A 177 3.49 5.81 3.53
CA VAL A 177 4.01 7.19 3.54
C VAL A 177 2.92 8.09 4.12
N PRO A 178 3.16 8.79 5.24
CA PRO A 178 2.15 9.65 5.87
C PRO A 178 1.58 10.69 4.88
N THR A 179 0.28 10.97 4.98
CA THR A 179 -0.34 12.08 4.25
C THR A 179 -0.34 13.35 5.10
N ALA A 180 0.05 14.48 4.53
CA ALA A 180 -0.03 15.79 5.17
C ALA A 180 -1.46 16.36 5.16
#